data_AF-A0AA37EYT9-F1
#
_entry.id   AF-A0AA37EYT9-F1
#
_cell.length_a   1.000
_cell.length_b   1.000
_cell.length_c   1.000
_cell.angle_alpha   90.00
_cell.angle_beta   90.00
_cell.angle_gamma   90.00
#
_symmetry.space_group_name_H-M   'P 1'
#
loop_
_entity.id
_entity.type
_entity.pdbx_description
1 polymer ?
#
loop_
_entity_poly.entity_id
_entity_poly.type
_entity_poly.pdbx_seq_one_letter_code
_entity_poly.pdbx_strand_id
1 'polypeptide(L)' 'MTQKAWTYLLYIVIAIGLALVILGVGLALFSNISVSMGVRGVQIIAVTIGLGLLLMVPSKIVLTLLLMKNNSQ' A
#
# COMPACT_ATOMS: atom_id res chain seq x y z
N MET A 1 -16.21 21.58 6.66
CA MET A 1 -15.83 21.12 5.29
C MET A 1 -14.53 20.29 5.26
N THR A 2 -13.66 20.35 6.27
CA THR A 2 -12.31 19.73 6.25
C THR A 2 -12.28 18.20 6.41
N GLN A 3 -13.26 17.56 7.07
CA GLN A 3 -13.19 16.12 7.38
C GLN A 3 -13.24 15.20 6.15
N LYS A 4 -14.01 15.55 5.11
CA LYS A 4 -14.14 14.71 3.90
C LYS A 4 -12.84 14.63 3.10
N ALA A 5 -12.03 15.70 3.11
CA ALA A 5 -10.75 15.75 2.40
C ALA A 5 -9.74 14.75 2.97
N TRP A 6 -9.68 14.62 4.30
CA TRP A 6 -8.82 13.64 4.98
C TRP A 6 -9.21 12.20 4.62
N THR A 7 -10.51 11.90 4.60
CA THR A 7 -11.01 10.58 4.19
C THR A 7 -10.67 10.26 2.73
N TYR A 8 -10.76 11.24 1.84
CA TYR A 8 -10.38 11.07 0.44
C TYR A 8 -8.88 10.82 0.27
N LEU A 9 -8.06 11.55 1.01
CA LEU A 9 -6.61 11.41 0.98
C LEU A 9 -6.19 10.01 1.46
N LEU A 10 -6.87 9.47 2.48
CA LEU A 10 -6.67 8.10 2.95
C LEU A 10 -7.08 7.06 1.91
N TYR A 11 -8.21 7.24 1.22
CA TYR A 11 -8.62 6.36 0.13
C TYR A 11 -7.63 6.38 -1.04
N ILE A 12 -7.07 7.55 -1.36
CA ILE A 12 -6.03 7.70 -2.38
C ILE A 12 -4.74 6.99 -1.96
N VAL A 13 -4.33 7.10 -0.69
CA VAL A 13 -3.16 6.39 -0.14
C VAL A 13 -3.37 4.87 -0.20
N ILE A 14 -4.59 4.38 0.05
CA ILE A 14 -4.94 2.96 -0.12
C ILE A 14 -4.78 2.53 -1.57
N ALA A 15 -5.35 3.30 -2.51
CA ALA A 15 -5.28 2.99 -3.94
C ALA A 15 -3.83 2.97 -4.44
N ILE A 16 -3.00 3.91 -3.98
CA ILE A 16 -1.56 3.97 -4.28
C ILE A 16 -0.82 2.79 -3.67
N GLY A 17 -1.09 2.43 -2.40
CA GLY A 17 -0.47 1.28 -1.75
C GLY A 17 -0.81 -0.03 -2.47
N LEU A 18 -2.07 -0.21 -2.88
CA LEU A 18 -2.50 -1.38 -3.65
C LEU A 18 -1.85 -1.43 -5.03
N ALA A 19 -1.78 -0.29 -5.72
CA ALA A 19 -1.09 -0.18 -7.00
C ALA A 19 0.41 -0.50 -6.88
N LEU A 20 1.06 -0.07 -5.79
CA LEU A 20 2.46 -0.41 -5.50
C LEU A 20 2.66 -1.91 -5.26
N VAL A 21 1.74 -2.57 -4.55
CA VAL A 21 1.81 -4.03 -4.33
C VAL A 21 1.62 -4.76 -5.65
N ILE A 22 0.64 -4.38 -6.47
CA ILE A 22 0.39 -4.98 -7.78
C ILE A 22 1.59 -4.77 -8.70
N LEU A 23 2.18 -3.57 -8.71
CA LEU A 23 3.40 -3.30 -9.46
C LEU A 23 4.59 -4.11 -8.93
N GLY A 24 4.76 -4.22 -7.62
CA GLY A 24 5.82 -5.01 -6.99
C GLY A 24 5.73 -6.50 -7.31
N VAL A 25 4.51 -7.06 -7.29
CA VAL A 25 4.24 -8.46 -7.67
C VAL A 25 4.34 -8.65 -9.18
N GLY A 26 3.89 -7.68 -9.98
CA GLY A 26 4.02 -7.68 -11.43
C GLY A 26 5.49 -7.64 -11.85
N LEU A 27 6.30 -6.79 -11.21
CA LEU A 27 7.74 -6.81 -11.29
C LEU A 27 8.28 -8.17 -10.82
N ALA A 28 7.86 -8.73 -9.70
CA ALA A 28 8.34 -10.05 -9.26
C ALA A 28 8.11 -11.18 -10.29
N LEU A 29 6.98 -11.15 -11.00
CA LEU A 29 6.55 -12.18 -11.94
C LEU A 29 7.11 -11.97 -13.36
N PHE A 30 7.09 -10.74 -13.89
CA PHE A 30 7.62 -10.43 -15.22
C PHE A 30 9.13 -10.24 -15.22
N SER A 31 9.70 -9.85 -14.09
CA SER A 31 11.11 -9.64 -13.96
C SER A 31 11.82 -10.97 -13.77
N ASN A 32 12.21 -11.56 -14.90
CA ASN A 32 13.34 -12.48 -14.98
C ASN A 32 14.68 -11.83 -14.53
N ILE A 33 14.68 -10.65 -13.87
CA ILE A 33 15.85 -10.03 -13.25
C ILE A 33 16.33 -10.82 -12.02
N SER A 34 15.50 -11.68 -11.42
CA SER A 34 15.97 -12.61 -10.38
C SER A 34 17.13 -13.50 -10.88
N VAL A 35 17.17 -13.77 -12.19
CA VAL A 35 18.25 -14.54 -12.84
C VAL A 35 19.41 -13.65 -13.28
N SER A 36 19.16 -12.39 -13.68
CA SER A 36 20.19 -11.50 -14.25
C SER A 36 20.92 -10.61 -13.22
N MET A 37 20.28 -10.24 -12.10
CA MET A 37 20.89 -9.45 -11.01
C MET A 37 20.96 -10.17 -9.65
N GLY A 38 20.46 -11.41 -9.57
CA GLY A 38 20.48 -12.21 -8.35
C GLY A 38 19.81 -11.51 -7.16
N VAL A 39 20.50 -11.49 -6.01
CA VAL A 39 19.96 -11.04 -4.71
C VAL A 39 19.47 -9.59 -4.69
N ARG A 40 20.08 -8.70 -5.50
CA ARG A 40 19.67 -7.28 -5.58
C ARG A 40 18.29 -7.09 -6.18
N GLY A 41 17.91 -7.94 -7.14
CA GLY A 41 16.57 -7.89 -7.75
C GLY A 41 15.49 -8.29 -6.74
N VAL A 42 15.73 -9.36 -5.99
CA VAL A 42 14.83 -9.83 -4.92
C VAL A 42 14.68 -8.78 -3.82
N GLN A 43 15.76 -8.09 -3.46
CA GLN A 43 15.73 -7.05 -2.43
C GLN A 43 14.85 -5.86 -2.83
N ILE A 44 14.89 -5.43 -4.10
CA ILE A 44 14.02 -4.36 -4.60
C ILE A 44 12.56 -4.78 -4.54
N ILE A 45 12.25 -5.99 -5.02
CA ILE A 45 10.88 -6.54 -5.00
C ILE A 45 10.36 -6.64 -3.56
N ALA A 46 11.16 -7.19 -2.65
CA ALA A 46 10.79 -7.34 -1.24
C ALA A 46 10.54 -6.00 -0.55
N VAL A 47 11.36 -4.98 -0.84
CA VAL A 47 11.17 -3.63 -0.30
C VAL A 47 9.94 -2.96 -0.91
N THR A 48 9.67 -3.12 -2.21
CA THR A 48 8.48 -2.55 -2.87
C THR A 48 7.19 -3.17 -2.32
N ILE A 49 7.12 -4.49 -2.19
CA ILE A 49 5.97 -5.19 -1.61
C ILE A 49 5.84 -4.86 -0.12
N GLY A 50 6.95 -4.86 0.62
CA GLY A 50 6.99 -4.52 2.04
C GLY A 50 6.49 -3.11 2.32
N LEU A 51 6.93 -2.11 1.54
CA LEU A 51 6.43 -0.74 1.64
C LEU A 51 4.95 -0.63 1.29
N GLY A 52 4.49 -1.33 0.24
CA GLY A 52 3.08 -1.35 -0.15
C GLY A 52 2.18 -1.91 0.95
N LEU A 53 2.62 -2.96 1.64
CA LEU A 53 1.91 -3.54 2.78
C LEU A 53 1.96 -2.63 4.02
N LEU A 54 3.11 -1.98 4.28
CA LEU A 54 3.28 -1.06 5.41
C LEU A 54 2.32 0.14 5.29
N LEU A 55 2.13 0.67 4.08
CA LEU A 55 1.15 1.73 3.76
C LEU A 55 -0.32 1.28 3.92
N MET A 56 -0.59 -0.02 3.91
CA MET A 56 -1.94 -0.56 4.09
C MET A 56 -2.39 -0.57 5.56
N VAL A 57 -1.44 -0.59 6.51
CA VAL A 57 -1.69 -0.58 7.97
C VAL A 57 -2.33 0.73 8.47
N PRO A 58 -1.76 1.94 8.22
CA PRO A 58 -2.37 3.19 8.69
C PRO A 58 -3.77 3.39 8.10
N SER A 59 -3.98 2.93 6.88
CA SER A 59 -5.26 3.00 6.18
C SER A 59 -6.40 2.25 6.88
N LYS A 60 -6.12 1.06 7.42
CA LYS A 60 -7.10 0.25 8.16
C LYS A 60 -7.44 0.89 9.52
N ILE A 61 -6.43 1.39 10.23
CA ILE A 61 -6.58 2.02 11.55
C ILE A 61 -7.46 3.27 11.45
N VAL A 62 -7.27 4.10 10.43
CA VAL A 62 -8.05 5.34 10.29
C VAL A 62 -9.49 5.06 9.87
N LEU A 63 -9.74 4.05 9.04
CA LEU A 63 -11.11 3.66 8.69
C LEU A 63 -11.87 3.14 9.93
N THR A 64 -11.22 2.34 10.78
CA THR A 64 -11.81 1.88 12.06
C THR A 64 -12.11 3.04 13.00
N LEU A 65 -11.18 3.99 13.16
CA LEU A 65 -11.41 5.19 13.96
C LEU A 65 -12.57 6.05 13.42
N LEU A 66 -12.70 6.15 12.10
CA LEU A 66 -13.75 6.92 11.45
C LEU A 66 -15.12 6.23 11.57
N LEU A 67 -15.17 4.90 11.43
CA LEU A 67 -16.37 4.09 11.69
C LEU A 67 -16.81 4.22 13.15
N MET A 68 -15.89 4.14 14.11
CA MET A 68 -16.21 4.27 15.54
C MET A 68 -16.73 5.67 15.89
N LYS A 69 -16.22 6.71 15.23
CA LYS A 69 -16.72 8.08 15.38
C LYS A 69 -18.11 8.28 14.79
N ASN A 70 -18.46 7.58 13.71
CA ASN A 70 -19.79 7.62 13.10
C ASN A 70 -20.83 6.74 13.83
N ASN A 71 -20.41 5.68 14.53
CA ASN A 71 -21.29 4.83 15.34
C ASN A 71 -21.51 5.38 16.77
N SER A 72 -20.76 6.40 17.18
CA SER A 72 -20.92 7.06 18.48
C SER A 72 -21.82 8.30 18.43
N GLN A 73 -22.49 8.52 17.30
CA GLN A 73 -23.67 9.39 17.14
C GLN A 73 -24.90 8.51 17.08
#